data_AF-A0A928YYX2-F1
#
_entry.id   AF-A0A928YYX2-F1
#
_cell.length_a   1.000
_cell.length_b   1.000
_cell.length_c   1.000
_cell.angle_alpha   90.00
_cell.angle_beta   90.00
_cell.angle_gamma   90.00
#
_symmetry.space_group_name_H-M   'P 1'
#
loop_
_entity.id
_entity.type
_entity.pdbx_description
1 polymer ?
#
loop_
_entity_poly.entity_id
_entity_poly.type
_entity_poly.pdbx_seq_one_letter_code
_entity_poly.pdbx_strand_id
1 'polypeptide(L)' 'MNQPNFQAMSRTELHRYVLEHREDQAAFYAYVDKLHQEGTWVEMPPVESVEELENYPEFTAWIRRNSQTKPEN' A
#
# COMPACT_ATOMS: atom_id res chain seq x y z
N MET A 1 -30.98 4.46 2.71
CA MET A 1 -29.68 5.10 2.47
C MET A 1 -28.92 4.21 1.51
N ASN A 2 -28.46 4.75 0.39
CA ASN A 2 -27.78 3.98 -0.65
C ASN A 2 -26.30 3.88 -0.25
N GLN A 3 -25.87 2.72 0.26
CA GLN A 3 -24.45 2.53 0.56
C GLN A 3 -23.66 2.49 -0.76
N PRO A 4 -22.53 3.22 -0.87
CA PRO A 4 -21.65 3.12 -2.03
C PRO A 4 -21.17 1.68 -2.21
N ASN A 5 -21.06 1.23 -3.46
CA ASN A 5 -20.50 -0.09 -3.75
C ASN A 5 -18.96 -0.02 -3.67
N PHE A 6 -18.42 -0.29 -2.48
CA PHE A 6 -17.00 -0.22 -2.21
C PHE A 6 -16.16 -1.22 -3.04
N GLN A 7 -16.71 -2.38 -3.42
CA GLN A 7 -15.98 -3.32 -4.28
C GLN A 7 -15.76 -2.78 -5.70
N ALA A 8 -16.70 -1.98 -6.21
CA ALA A 8 -16.61 -1.39 -7.56
C ALA A 8 -15.65 -0.19 -7.63
N MET A 9 -15.37 0.47 -6.51
CA MET A 9 -14.48 1.64 -6.44
C MET A 9 -13.01 1.25 -6.59
N SER A 10 -12.22 2.05 -7.31
CA SER A 10 -10.77 1.88 -7.38
C SER A 10 -10.09 2.13 -6.02
N ARG A 11 -8.86 1.64 -5.86
CA ARG A 11 -8.09 1.85 -4.62
C ARG A 11 -7.96 3.32 -4.23
N THR A 12 -7.77 4.21 -5.21
CA THR A 12 -7.66 5.66 -4.98
C THR A 12 -8.98 6.29 -4.52
N GLU A 13 -10.10 5.81 -5.04
CA GLU A 13 -11.44 6.27 -4.63
C GLU A 13 -11.78 5.79 -3.22
N LEU A 14 -11.49 4.53 -2.89
CA LEU A 14 -11.64 3.99 -1.54
C LEU A 14 -10.75 4.74 -0.54
N HIS A 15 -9.50 5.02 -0.89
CA HIS A 15 -8.60 5.79 -0.05
C HIS A 15 -9.17 7.18 0.28
N ARG A 16 -9.67 7.91 -0.73
CA ARG A 16 -10.28 9.23 -0.53
C ARG A 16 -11.53 9.13 0.35
N TYR A 17 -12.38 8.16 0.08
CA TYR A 17 -13.61 7.94 0.85
C TYR A 17 -13.32 7.65 2.32
N VAL A 18 -12.36 6.76 2.61
CA VAL A 18 -11.96 6.43 3.99
C VAL A 18 -11.40 7.65 4.72
N LEU A 19 -10.68 8.55 4.03
CA LEU A 19 -10.17 9.78 4.64
C LEU A 19 -11.28 10.78 4.98
N GLU A 20 -12.33 10.85 4.17
CA GLU A 20 -13.51 11.70 4.38
C GLU A 20 -14.49 11.07 5.39
N HIS A 21 -14.52 9.75 5.48
CA HIS A 21 -15.43 8.94 6.30
C HIS A 21 -14.68 7.97 7.20
N ARG A 22 -13.83 8.50 8.09
CA ARG A 22 -12.96 7.69 8.97
C ARG A 22 -13.70 6.75 9.92
N GLU A 23 -14.96 7.07 10.23
CA GLU A 23 -15.85 6.28 11.08
C GLU A 23 -16.42 5.05 10.33
N ASP A 24 -16.39 5.06 8.98
CA ASP A 24 -16.97 4.00 8.16
C ASP A 24 -16.00 2.81 8.05
N GLN A 25 -16.20 1.86 8.95
CA GLN A 25 -15.43 0.62 8.99
C GLN A 25 -15.58 -0.22 7.71
N ALA A 26 -16.75 -0.19 7.06
CA ALA A 26 -16.97 -0.98 5.85
C ALA A 26 -16.10 -0.47 4.69
N ALA A 27 -15.98 0.86 4.56
CA ALA A 27 -15.07 1.46 3.60
C ALA A 27 -13.59 1.14 3.91
N PHE A 28 -13.22 1.17 5.19
CA PHE A 28 -11.86 0.83 5.62
C PHE A 28 -11.51 -0.62 5.28
N TYR A 29 -12.37 -1.59 5.61
CA TYR A 29 -12.14 -3.00 5.28
C TYR A 29 -12.04 -3.22 3.77
N ALA A 30 -12.93 -2.60 2.98
CA ALA A 30 -12.87 -2.70 1.52
C ALA A 30 -11.57 -2.13 0.93
N TYR A 31 -11.06 -1.02 1.49
CA TYR A 31 -9.77 -0.45 1.09
C TYR A 31 -8.60 -1.40 1.39
N VAL A 32 -8.58 -1.97 2.60
CA VAL A 32 -7.52 -2.90 3.04
C VAL A 32 -7.56 -4.20 2.23
N ASP A 33 -8.73 -4.76 1.95
CA ASP A 33 -8.87 -5.95 1.10
C ASP A 33 -8.33 -5.68 -0.31
N LYS A 34 -8.63 -4.49 -0.87
CA LYS A 34 -8.14 -4.10 -2.19
C LYS A 34 -6.62 -3.90 -2.21
N LEU A 35 -6.04 -3.35 -1.13
CA LEU A 35 -4.59 -3.26 -0.94
C LEU A 35 -3.90 -4.64 -0.88
N HIS A 36 -4.55 -5.64 -0.29
CA HIS A 36 -4.02 -7.00 -0.28
C HIS A 36 -4.13 -7.66 -1.66
N GLN A 37 -5.24 -7.45 -2.39
CA GLN A 37 -5.45 -8.02 -3.72
C GLN A 37 -4.54 -7.40 -4.79
N GLU A 38 -4.32 -6.09 -4.74
CA GLU A 38 -3.46 -5.35 -5.69
C GLU A 38 -1.99 -5.29 -5.22
N GLY A 39 -1.72 -5.78 -4.02
CA GLY A 39 -0.45 -5.62 -3.33
C GLY A 39 0.64 -6.53 -3.87
N THR A 40 1.50 -6.03 -4.75
CA THR A 40 2.84 -6.59 -5.00
C THR A 40 3.82 -6.24 -3.88
N TRP A 41 3.43 -6.51 -2.63
CA TRP A 41 4.31 -6.29 -1.48
C TRP A 41 5.45 -7.30 -1.52
N VAL A 42 6.67 -6.82 -1.32
CA VAL A 42 7.81 -7.69 -1.05
C VAL A 42 7.80 -7.91 0.46
N GLU A 43 7.52 -9.14 0.90
CA GLU A 43 7.69 -9.50 2.31
C GLU A 43 9.15 -9.33 2.70
N MET A 44 9.40 -8.49 3.70
CA MET A 44 10.72 -8.32 4.29
C MET A 44 10.64 -8.84 5.72
N PRO A 45 11.38 -9.91 6.07
CA PRO A 45 11.46 -10.34 7.45
C PRO A 45 12.07 -9.22 8.31
N PRO A 46 11.77 -9.17 9.61
CA PRO A 46 12.43 -8.25 10.52
C PRO A 46 13.95 -8.48 10.45
N VAL A 47 14.70 -7.47 10.02
CA VAL A 47 16.17 -7.51 10.09
C VAL A 47 16.59 -7.20 11.52
N GLU A 48 17.43 -8.05 12.10
CA GLU A 48 17.94 -7.88 13.46
C GLU A 48 19.07 -6.84 13.52
N SER A 49 19.72 -6.55 12.38
CA SER A 49 20.77 -5.54 12.28
C SER A 49 20.85 -4.86 10.91
N VAL A 50 21.62 -3.76 10.82
CA VAL A 50 21.83 -3.02 9.57
C VAL A 50 22.66 -3.83 8.57
N GLU A 51 23.59 -4.65 9.06
CA GLU A 51 24.42 -5.54 8.24
C GLU A 51 23.58 -6.62 7.54
N GLU A 52 22.47 -7.04 8.15
CA GLU A 52 21.58 -8.03 7.56
C GLU A 52 20.85 -7.51 6.31
N LEU A 53 20.74 -6.18 6.14
CA LEU A 53 20.21 -5.60 4.90
C LEU A 53 21.08 -5.94 3.67
N GLU A 54 22.36 -6.27 3.85
CA GLU A 54 23.22 -6.70 2.73
C GLU A 54 22.80 -8.07 2.16
N ASN A 55 22.08 -8.88 2.95
CA ASN A 55 21.57 -10.18 2.52
C ASN A 55 20.32 -10.09 1.63
N TYR A 56 19.74 -8.90 1.45
CA TYR A 56 18.51 -8.69 0.68
C TYR A 56 18.76 -7.74 -0.52
N PRO A 57 19.52 -8.17 -1.54
CA PRO A 57 19.87 -7.34 -2.69
C PRO A 57 18.64 -6.89 -3.49
N GLU A 58 17.58 -7.70 -3.57
CA GLU A 58 16.30 -7.31 -4.16
C GLU A 58 15.66 -6.08 -3.49
N PHE A 59 15.78 -5.93 -2.17
CA PHE A 59 15.25 -4.76 -1.45
C PHE A 59 16.02 -3.50 -1.82
N THR A 60 17.36 -3.56 -1.80
CA THR A 60 18.20 -2.42 -2.20
C THR A 60 17.98 -2.01 -3.65
N ALA A 61 17.78 -2.99 -4.55
CA ALA A 61 17.44 -2.77 -5.95
C ALA A 61 16.06 -2.13 -6.12
N TRP A 62 15.04 -2.57 -5.37
CA TRP A 62 13.70 -2.01 -5.37
C TRP A 62 13.68 -0.55 -4.86
N ILE A 63 14.36 -0.27 -3.73
CA ILE A 63 14.51 1.10 -3.20
C ILE A 63 15.19 2.00 -4.24
N ARG A 64 16.29 1.56 -4.85
CA ARG A 64 17.03 2.33 -5.84
C ARG A 64 16.17 2.62 -7.08
N ARG A 65 15.38 1.64 -7.54
CA ARG A 65 14.46 1.82 -8.66
C ARG A 65 13.37 2.85 -8.34
N ASN A 66 12.80 2.80 -7.15
CA ASN A 66 11.70 3.69 -6.77
C ASN A 66 12.18 5.09 -6.36
N SER A 67 13.42 5.24 -5.86
CA SER A 67 14.01 6.54 -5.56
C SER A 67 14.34 7.33 -6.83
N GLN A 68 14.67 6.65 -7.93
CA GLN A 68 14.88 7.25 -9.25
C GLN A 68 13.57 7.64 -9.97
N THR A 69 12.41 7.13 -9.53
CA THR A 69 11.09 7.45 -10.11
C THR A 69 10.39 8.65 -9.47
N LYS A 70 11.08 9.47 -8.65
CA LYS A 70 10.61 10.82 -8.33
C LYS A 70 11.04 11.75 -9.48
N PRO A 71 10.15 12.18 -10.40
CA PRO A 71 10.42 13.39 -11.15
C PRO A 71 10.49 14.52 -10.13
N GLU A 72 11.65 15.19 -10.08
CA GLU A 72 11.79 16.49 -9.45
C GLU A 72 10.75 17.42 -10.07
N ASN A 73 9.89 18.00 -9.23
CA ASN A 73 8.95 19.04 -9.60
C ASN A 73 8.93 20.09 -8.49
#